data_AF-A0AAN5C7R1-F1
#
_entry.id   AF-A0AAN5C7R1-F1
#
_cell.length_a   1.000
_cell.length_b   1.000
_cell.length_c   1.000
_cell.angle_alpha   90.00
_cell.angle_beta   90.00
_cell.angle_gamma   90.00
#
_symmetry.space_group_name_H-M   'P 1'
#
loop_
_entity.id
_entity.type
_entity.pdbx_description
1 polymer ?
#
loop_
_entity_poly.entity_id
_entity_poly.type
_entity_poly.pdbx_seq_one_letter_code
_entity_poly.pdbx_strand_id
1 'polypeptide(L)'
;LLEPIGETVKVVTYERKTPLVVAKQALGNMFTKVQPADCIVCFSKKEIFAITRQLQKRGINPAVIYGSLPPGAKLAQAAKFNDPNDPCNVLVATDAIGMGLNLNIRRIIFRTITRSGKLVPNYAALQIAGRAGRYGTKHEQGVVTTVKPGDLSLLETILAKPVEPIKAVGIAPNFEQIEEFSFHLREPSFLSLLDMFDSICSVSDHFFLCTIPKLKEMATAINDIPLTLKVRHTLCTSPITLKQNKFLVEAFVNIARRFSSGQPLTADWLFEMVGWNPRSVNSLEDLAHLENVYPVLETYLWLSLRYPDMLPDEEIVRDGSIEIDNLIREGMDNVSKLLPDVKQGSSKKRSKRKAETARGSG
;
A
#
# COMPACT_ATOMS: atom_id res chain seq x y z
N LEU A 1 -15.81 -5.77 26.06
CA LEU A 1 -16.34 -6.42 24.83
C LEU A 1 -16.93 -7.81 25.10
N LEU A 2 -16.28 -8.67 25.89
CA LEU A 2 -16.75 -10.05 26.09
C LEU A 2 -17.66 -10.24 27.32
N GLU A 3 -17.60 -9.31 28.27
CA GLU A 3 -18.48 -9.30 29.46
C GLU A 3 -19.98 -9.31 29.11
N PRO A 4 -20.49 -8.53 28.13
CA PRO A 4 -21.91 -8.56 27.78
C PRO A 4 -22.39 -9.89 27.16
N ILE A 5 -21.48 -10.70 26.61
CA ILE A 5 -21.81 -11.99 25.99
C ILE A 5 -21.44 -13.19 26.88
N GLY A 6 -20.94 -12.94 28.09
CA GLY A 6 -20.64 -13.98 29.08
C GLY A 6 -19.43 -14.86 28.73
N GLU A 7 -18.55 -14.41 27.83
CA GLU A 7 -17.38 -15.19 27.41
C GLU A 7 -16.14 -14.89 28.26
N THR A 8 -15.32 -15.92 28.50
CA THR A 8 -14.09 -15.81 29.29
C THR A 8 -12.85 -15.61 28.42
N VAL A 9 -11.90 -14.79 28.87
CA VAL A 9 -10.62 -14.55 28.17
C VAL A 9 -9.46 -15.18 28.92
N LYS A 10 -8.69 -16.02 28.23
CA LYS A 10 -7.37 -16.47 28.69
C LYS A 10 -6.28 -15.68 27.97
N VAL A 11 -5.59 -14.79 28.70
CA VAL A 11 -4.44 -14.05 28.17
C VAL A 11 -3.19 -14.93 28.28
N VAL A 12 -2.48 -15.13 27.17
CA VAL A 12 -1.18 -15.81 27.14
C VAL A 12 -0.15 -14.83 26.59
N THR A 13 0.80 -14.45 27.44
CA THR A 13 1.84 -13.48 27.09
C THR A 13 3.04 -14.19 26.48
N TYR A 14 3.61 -13.60 25.42
CA TYR A 14 4.80 -14.10 24.75
C TYR A 14 5.86 -13.00 24.71
N GLU A 15 7.09 -13.39 25.02
CA GLU A 15 8.25 -12.53 24.84
C GLU A 15 8.87 -12.68 23.46
N ARG A 16 9.62 -11.66 23.05
CA ARG A 16 10.37 -11.73 21.80
C ARG A 16 11.43 -12.81 21.90
N LYS A 17 11.45 -13.74 20.93
CA LYS A 17 12.37 -14.89 20.89
C LYS A 17 13.85 -14.52 20.71
N THR A 18 14.13 -13.32 20.25
CA THR A 18 15.49 -12.79 20.00
C THR A 18 15.55 -11.34 20.50
N PRO A 19 16.73 -10.80 20.86
CA PRO A 19 16.90 -9.41 21.32
C PRO A 19 16.84 -8.38 20.18
N LEU A 20 16.27 -7.19 20.45
CA LEU A 20 16.20 -6.03 19.54
C LEU A 20 17.00 -4.91 20.19
N VAL A 21 17.95 -4.33 19.47
CA VAL A 21 18.79 -3.26 20.00
C VAL A 21 18.73 -2.05 19.08
N VAL A 22 18.57 -0.87 19.67
CA VAL A 22 18.74 0.40 18.95
C VAL A 22 20.23 0.68 18.80
N ALA A 23 20.68 0.94 17.57
CA ALA A 23 22.09 1.21 17.31
C ALA A 23 22.52 2.53 17.95
N LYS A 24 23.72 2.56 18.55
CA LYS A 24 24.30 3.76 19.18
C LYS A 24 24.55 4.93 18.21
N GLN A 25 24.61 4.64 16.91
CA GLN A 25 24.88 5.63 15.88
C GLN A 25 23.91 5.45 14.72
N ALA A 26 23.47 6.58 14.18
CA ALA A 26 22.76 6.62 12.93
C ALA A 26 23.69 6.29 11.77
N LEU A 27 23.10 5.85 10.67
CA LEU A 27 23.86 5.46 9.49
C LEU A 27 24.59 6.65 8.85
N GLY A 28 24.05 7.87 8.97
CA GLY A 28 24.67 9.10 8.48
C GLY A 28 24.79 9.07 6.96
N ASN A 29 26.00 8.85 6.44
CA ASN A 29 26.22 8.56 5.03
C ASN A 29 25.75 7.13 4.72
N MET A 30 24.42 6.94 4.69
CA MET A 30 23.76 5.64 4.50
C MET A 30 24.42 4.82 3.41
N PHE A 31 24.61 5.44 2.25
CA PHE A 31 25.05 4.77 1.04
C PHE A 31 26.49 4.23 1.08
N THR A 32 27.33 4.56 2.08
CA THR A 32 28.65 3.90 2.27
C THR A 32 28.62 2.85 3.38
N LYS A 33 27.61 2.87 4.26
CA LYS A 33 27.54 2.03 5.46
C LYS A 33 26.43 0.97 5.41
N VAL A 34 25.73 0.85 4.28
CA VAL A 34 24.79 -0.24 4.03
C VAL A 34 25.56 -1.56 4.00
N GLN A 35 25.02 -2.57 4.68
CA GLN A 35 25.58 -3.90 4.80
C GLN A 35 24.55 -4.94 4.30
N PRO A 36 24.98 -6.16 3.98
CA PRO A 36 24.06 -7.26 3.71
C PRO A 36 23.03 -7.45 4.83
N ALA A 37 21.82 -7.83 4.46
CA ALA A 37 20.64 -7.99 5.32
C ALA A 37 20.14 -6.69 5.98
N ASP A 38 20.52 -5.52 5.45
CA ASP A 38 19.93 -4.25 5.81
C ASP A 38 18.59 -4.03 5.08
N CYS A 39 17.63 -3.47 5.79
CA CYS A 39 16.35 -3.02 5.23
C CYS A 39 16.15 -1.53 5.48
N ILE A 40 16.04 -0.75 4.42
CA ILE A 40 15.78 0.69 4.46
C ILE A 40 14.28 0.91 4.30
N VAL A 41 13.66 1.51 5.32
CA VAL A 41 12.21 1.76 5.36
C VAL A 41 11.91 3.20 4.95
N CYS A 42 11.11 3.36 3.90
CA CYS A 42 10.61 4.63 3.37
C CYS A 42 9.07 4.69 3.45
N PHE A 43 8.48 5.88 3.43
CA PHE A 43 7.00 6.01 3.50
C PHE A 43 6.35 6.45 2.18
N SER A 44 7.11 6.56 1.10
CA SER A 44 6.59 6.90 -0.23
C SER A 44 7.29 6.12 -1.35
N LYS A 45 6.54 5.77 -2.40
CA LYS A 45 7.11 5.13 -3.60
C LYS A 45 8.21 5.98 -4.26
N LYS A 46 8.03 7.31 -4.26
CA LYS A 46 9.02 8.25 -4.80
C LYS A 46 10.37 8.12 -4.06
N GLU A 47 10.34 8.00 -2.74
CA GLU A 47 11.55 7.77 -1.95
C GLU A 47 12.15 6.39 -2.18
N ILE A 48 11.33 5.34 -2.29
CA ILE A 48 11.80 3.98 -2.62
C ILE A 48 12.66 4.02 -3.89
N PHE A 49 12.11 4.51 -5.00
CA PHE A 49 12.83 4.59 -6.27
C PHE A 49 14.06 5.50 -6.21
N ALA A 50 13.99 6.61 -5.47
CA ALA A 50 15.14 7.51 -5.29
C ALA A 50 16.28 6.84 -4.52
N ILE A 51 15.99 6.08 -3.45
CA ILE A 51 16.99 5.35 -2.67
C ILE A 51 17.54 4.17 -3.46
N THR A 52 16.69 3.38 -4.10
CA THR A 52 17.08 2.27 -4.97
C THR A 52 18.09 2.73 -6.03
N ARG A 53 17.81 3.86 -6.70
CA ARG A 53 18.73 4.42 -7.69
C ARG A 53 20.07 4.82 -7.09
N GLN A 54 20.08 5.43 -5.91
CA GLN A 54 21.31 5.88 -5.25
C GLN A 54 22.18 4.71 -4.78
N LEU A 55 21.57 3.60 -4.38
CA LEU A 55 22.27 2.34 -4.06
C LEU A 55 22.85 1.69 -5.32
N GLN A 56 22.09 1.66 -6.40
CA GLN A 56 22.52 1.09 -7.69
C GLN A 56 23.74 1.82 -8.27
N LYS A 57 23.81 3.15 -8.13
CA LYS A 57 25.00 3.94 -8.52
C LYS A 57 26.28 3.54 -7.79
N ARG A 58 26.18 2.79 -6.70
CA ARG A 58 27.29 2.27 -5.91
C ARG A 58 27.49 0.77 -6.06
N GLY A 59 26.84 0.16 -7.07
CA GLY A 59 26.93 -1.27 -7.34
C GLY A 59 26.10 -2.15 -6.42
N ILE A 60 25.20 -1.57 -5.61
CA ILE A 60 24.29 -2.32 -4.74
C ILE A 60 22.94 -2.42 -5.44
N ASN A 61 22.48 -3.64 -5.73
CA ASN A 61 21.17 -3.91 -6.31
C ASN A 61 20.21 -4.35 -5.20
N PRO A 62 19.32 -3.48 -4.69
CA PRO A 62 18.42 -3.86 -3.62
C PRO A 62 17.11 -4.48 -4.15
N ALA A 63 16.52 -5.36 -3.34
CA ALA A 63 15.15 -5.80 -3.50
C ALA A 63 14.21 -4.64 -3.11
N VAL A 64 13.04 -4.57 -3.75
CA VAL A 64 12.10 -3.47 -3.53
C VAL A 64 10.72 -4.00 -3.21
N ILE A 65 10.16 -3.57 -2.06
CA ILE A 65 8.83 -4.01 -1.60
C ILE A 65 7.98 -2.81 -1.16
N TYR A 66 6.84 -2.59 -1.82
CA TYR A 66 5.86 -1.58 -1.40
C TYR A 66 4.42 -2.09 -1.53
N GLY A 67 3.49 -1.37 -0.89
CA GLY A 67 2.14 -1.88 -0.64
C GLY A 67 1.31 -2.28 -1.85
N SER A 68 1.43 -1.56 -2.98
CA SER A 68 0.64 -1.83 -4.20
C SER A 68 1.20 -2.95 -5.08
N LEU A 69 2.37 -3.51 -4.77
CA LEU A 69 2.88 -4.64 -5.53
C LEU A 69 1.90 -5.84 -5.40
N PRO A 70 1.65 -6.58 -6.49
CA PRO A 70 0.94 -7.85 -6.44
C PRO A 70 1.60 -8.87 -5.49
N PRO A 71 0.86 -9.88 -5.01
CA PRO A 71 1.38 -10.90 -4.11
C PRO A 71 2.57 -11.68 -4.68
N GLY A 72 2.53 -12.09 -5.95
CA GLY A 72 3.61 -12.83 -6.61
C GLY A 72 4.90 -12.02 -6.67
N ALA A 73 4.82 -10.77 -7.12
CA ALA A 73 5.94 -9.84 -7.14
C ALA A 73 6.54 -9.59 -5.74
N LYS A 74 5.70 -9.44 -4.69
CA LYS A 74 6.16 -9.30 -3.30
C LYS A 74 6.93 -10.53 -2.83
N LEU A 75 6.40 -11.72 -3.10
CA LEU A 75 7.03 -12.99 -2.72
C LEU A 75 8.35 -13.21 -3.47
N ALA A 76 8.41 -12.87 -4.77
CA ALA A 76 9.63 -12.98 -5.56
C ALA A 76 10.75 -12.05 -5.05
N GLN A 77 10.43 -10.79 -4.76
CA GLN A 77 11.39 -9.83 -4.19
C GLN A 77 11.86 -10.25 -2.78
N ALA A 78 10.95 -10.80 -1.97
CA ALA A 78 11.30 -11.36 -0.66
C ALA A 78 12.20 -12.60 -0.78
N ALA A 79 11.93 -13.48 -1.74
CA ALA A 79 12.74 -14.67 -1.99
C ALA A 79 14.17 -14.30 -2.39
N LYS A 80 14.34 -13.32 -3.30
CA LYS A 80 15.66 -12.79 -3.69
C LYS A 80 16.43 -12.21 -2.51
N PHE A 81 15.77 -11.39 -1.70
CA PHE A 81 16.40 -10.82 -0.51
C PHE A 81 16.83 -11.87 0.52
N ASN A 82 16.07 -12.96 0.63
CA ASN A 82 16.34 -14.04 1.58
C ASN A 82 17.40 -15.03 1.09
N ASP A 83 17.63 -15.11 -0.23
CA ASP A 83 18.61 -16.02 -0.82
C ASP A 83 20.04 -15.55 -0.50
N PRO A 84 20.84 -16.34 0.22
CA PRO A 84 22.22 -15.99 0.56
C PRO A 84 23.16 -15.91 -0.65
N ASN A 85 22.81 -16.57 -1.76
CA ASN A 85 23.62 -16.63 -2.98
C ASN A 85 23.27 -15.54 -3.97
N ASP A 86 22.14 -14.85 -3.79
CA ASP A 86 21.73 -13.75 -4.64
C ASP A 86 22.54 -12.49 -4.27
N PRO A 87 23.11 -11.75 -5.25
CA PRO A 87 23.75 -10.45 -4.99
C PRO A 87 22.79 -9.41 -4.38
N CYS A 88 21.48 -9.64 -4.45
CA CYS A 88 20.41 -8.80 -3.94
C CYS A 88 20.23 -8.92 -2.42
N ASN A 89 21.22 -8.47 -1.65
CA ASN A 89 21.25 -8.65 -0.19
C ASN A 89 20.81 -7.42 0.63
N VAL A 90 20.23 -6.40 0.00
CA VAL A 90 19.69 -5.20 0.65
C VAL A 90 18.23 -5.04 0.26
N LEU A 91 17.38 -4.62 1.20
CA LEU A 91 15.96 -4.39 0.96
C LEU A 91 15.64 -2.89 1.09
N VAL A 92 14.89 -2.34 0.14
CA VAL A 92 14.27 -1.01 0.26
C VAL A 92 12.76 -1.21 0.26
N ALA A 93 12.09 -0.86 1.35
CA ALA A 93 10.68 -1.18 1.50
C ALA A 93 9.84 -0.11 2.18
N THR A 94 8.52 -0.18 2.00
CA THR A 94 7.58 0.60 2.82
C THR A 94 7.16 -0.15 4.07
N ASP A 95 6.30 0.46 4.88
CA ASP A 95 5.62 -0.16 6.02
C ASP A 95 4.83 -1.45 5.68
N ALA A 96 4.67 -1.77 4.39
CA ALA A 96 4.09 -3.01 3.91
C ALA A 96 4.82 -4.27 4.42
N ILE A 97 6.11 -4.19 4.77
CA ILE A 97 6.85 -5.32 5.36
C ILE A 97 6.47 -5.60 6.82
N GLY A 98 5.70 -4.70 7.45
CA GLY A 98 5.24 -4.83 8.83
C GLY A 98 4.38 -6.07 9.06
N MET A 99 3.85 -6.70 8.01
CA MET A 99 3.06 -7.94 8.05
C MET A 99 3.17 -8.75 6.75
N GLY A 100 2.88 -10.05 6.81
CA GLY A 100 2.61 -10.86 5.62
C GLY A 100 3.81 -11.45 4.88
N LEU A 101 5.05 -11.06 5.20
CA LEU A 101 6.26 -11.63 4.58
C LEU A 101 7.26 -12.14 5.64
N ASN A 102 7.88 -13.28 5.35
CA ASN A 102 9.03 -13.80 6.09
C ASN A 102 10.30 -13.24 5.45
N LEU A 103 10.97 -12.33 6.16
CA LEU A 103 12.16 -11.62 5.67
C LEU A 103 13.32 -11.80 6.65
N ASN A 104 14.50 -12.15 6.13
CA ASN A 104 15.74 -12.36 6.87
C ASN A 104 16.48 -11.02 7.08
N ILE A 105 15.85 -10.10 7.80
CA ILE A 105 16.40 -8.75 8.03
C ILE A 105 17.28 -8.76 9.27
N ARG A 106 18.53 -8.30 9.16
CA ARG A 106 19.42 -8.07 10.31
C ARG A 106 19.19 -6.70 10.94
N ARG A 107 19.10 -5.67 10.10
CA ARG A 107 19.04 -4.27 10.55
C ARG A 107 17.96 -3.49 9.82
N ILE A 108 17.03 -2.91 10.58
CA ILE A 108 16.02 -1.97 10.07
C ILE A 108 16.59 -0.55 10.15
N ILE A 109 16.50 0.19 9.06
CA ILE A 109 16.99 1.56 8.93
C ILE A 109 15.83 2.45 8.52
N PHE A 110 15.34 3.29 9.43
CA PHE A 110 14.33 4.28 9.09
C PHE A 110 14.95 5.41 8.28
N ARG A 111 14.47 5.62 7.04
CA ARG A 111 14.89 6.76 6.21
C ARG A 111 14.47 8.09 6.82
N THR A 112 13.28 8.10 7.38
CA THR A 112 12.64 9.17 8.14
C THR A 112 11.72 8.50 9.18
N ILE A 113 11.36 9.23 10.22
CA ILE A 113 10.40 8.81 11.26
C ILE A 113 9.10 9.63 11.22
N THR A 114 8.90 10.35 10.12
CA THR A 114 7.70 11.12 9.83
C THR A 114 7.01 10.62 8.56
N ARG A 115 5.68 10.56 8.60
CA ARG A 115 4.81 10.22 7.48
C ARG A 115 3.74 11.31 7.35
N SER A 116 3.64 11.92 6.17
CA SER A 116 2.67 13.00 5.89
C SER A 116 2.72 14.14 6.92
N GLY A 117 3.92 14.52 7.36
CA GLY A 117 4.14 15.60 8.34
C GLY A 117 3.89 15.21 9.81
N LYS A 118 3.45 13.99 10.10
CA LYS A 118 3.23 13.48 11.47
C LYS A 118 4.27 12.42 11.83
N LEU A 119 4.58 12.27 13.11
CA LEU A 119 5.43 11.18 13.57
C LEU A 119 4.76 9.82 13.34
N VAL A 120 5.57 8.82 13.03
CA VAL A 120 5.10 7.44 12.92
C VAL A 120 4.60 6.99 14.29
N PRO A 121 3.38 6.43 14.39
CA PRO A 121 2.85 5.92 15.66
C PRO A 121 3.76 4.84 16.26
N ASN A 122 3.83 4.75 17.59
CA ASN A 122 4.71 3.81 18.28
C ASN A 122 4.40 2.34 17.92
N TYR A 123 3.13 1.94 17.83
CA TYR A 123 2.75 0.59 17.42
C TYR A 123 3.28 0.24 16.02
N ALA A 124 3.25 1.19 15.08
CA ALA A 124 3.73 0.99 13.71
C ALA A 124 5.26 0.93 13.67
N ALA A 125 5.94 1.80 14.43
CA ALA A 125 7.39 1.77 14.56
C ALA A 125 7.87 0.45 15.18
N LEU A 126 7.21 -0.04 16.24
CA LEU A 126 7.50 -1.33 16.87
C LEU A 126 7.25 -2.50 15.91
N GLN A 127 6.16 -2.48 15.15
CA GLN A 127 5.83 -3.50 14.16
C GLN A 127 6.89 -3.61 13.06
N ILE A 128 7.41 -2.47 12.58
CA ILE A 128 8.47 -2.42 11.57
C ILE A 128 9.81 -2.82 12.18
N ALA A 129 10.21 -2.23 13.31
CA ALA A 129 11.48 -2.52 13.98
C ALA A 129 11.59 -3.99 14.40
N GLY A 130 10.48 -4.59 14.84
CA GLY A 130 10.39 -6.00 15.21
C GLY A 130 10.64 -6.98 14.06
N ARG A 131 10.72 -6.51 12.81
CA ARG A 131 11.09 -7.34 11.64
C ARG A 131 12.58 -7.67 11.59
N ALA A 132 13.44 -6.91 12.26
CA ALA A 132 14.86 -7.24 12.38
C ALA A 132 15.07 -8.49 13.25
N GLY A 133 16.05 -9.34 12.95
CA GLY A 133 16.49 -10.48 13.77
C GLY A 133 15.38 -11.44 14.16
N ARG A 134 14.47 -11.81 13.25
CA ARG A 134 13.38 -12.77 13.57
C ARG A 134 13.97 -14.14 13.92
N TYR A 135 13.28 -14.87 14.80
CA TYR A 135 13.63 -16.26 15.11
C TYR A 135 13.56 -17.15 13.87
N GLY A 136 14.52 -18.07 13.73
CA GLY A 136 14.67 -18.92 12.54
C GLY A 136 15.36 -18.24 11.36
N THR A 137 15.82 -16.99 11.52
CA THR A 137 16.69 -16.32 10.56
C THR A 137 18.16 -16.46 10.97
N LYS A 138 19.10 -16.15 10.06
CA LYS A 138 20.55 -16.20 10.33
C LYS A 138 21.04 -15.18 11.38
N HIS A 139 20.16 -14.35 11.91
CA HIS A 139 20.51 -13.23 12.77
C HIS A 139 19.94 -13.42 14.17
N GLU A 140 20.81 -13.76 15.11
CA GLU A 140 20.47 -13.98 16.52
C GLU A 140 20.02 -12.69 17.23
N GLN A 141 20.39 -11.53 16.68
CA GLN A 141 20.02 -10.21 17.21
C GLN A 141 19.56 -9.29 16.07
N GLY A 142 18.46 -8.56 16.33
CA GLY A 142 17.98 -7.52 15.44
C GLY A 142 18.51 -6.15 15.83
N VAL A 143 18.85 -5.32 14.83
CA VAL A 143 19.28 -3.94 15.05
C VAL A 143 18.29 -2.97 14.41
N VAL A 144 18.02 -1.84 15.06
CA VAL A 144 17.23 -0.75 14.48
C VAL A 144 18.00 0.56 14.57
N THR A 145 17.96 1.36 13.50
CA THR A 145 18.62 2.67 13.44
C THR A 145 17.90 3.60 12.48
N THR A 146 18.40 4.83 12.35
CA THR A 146 17.91 5.84 11.41
C THR A 146 19.00 6.23 10.43
N VAL A 147 18.62 6.82 9.29
CA VAL A 147 19.57 7.44 8.37
C VAL A 147 20.12 8.75 8.97
N LYS A 148 19.24 9.60 9.49
CA LYS A 148 19.62 10.92 10.01
C LYS A 148 19.97 10.81 11.50
N PRO A 149 21.13 11.33 11.95
CA PRO A 149 21.49 11.36 13.36
C PRO A 149 20.44 12.01 14.27
N GLY A 150 19.81 13.10 13.81
CA GLY A 150 18.77 13.80 14.58
C GLY A 150 17.49 13.00 14.80
N ASP A 151 17.24 11.95 14.01
CA ASP A 151 16.05 11.11 14.15
C ASP A 151 16.27 9.97 15.19
N LEU A 152 17.51 9.68 15.58
CA LEU A 152 17.84 8.49 16.38
C LEU A 152 17.27 8.57 17.81
N SER A 153 17.45 9.71 18.49
CA SER A 153 16.91 9.92 19.84
C SER A 153 15.39 9.88 19.86
N LEU A 154 14.76 10.38 18.79
CA LEU A 154 13.31 10.32 18.65
C LEU A 154 12.82 8.90 18.39
N LEU A 155 13.56 8.10 17.61
CA LEU A 155 13.27 6.68 17.43
C LEU A 155 13.35 5.92 18.77
N GLU A 156 14.39 6.14 19.58
CA GLU A 156 14.52 5.54 20.91
C GLU A 156 13.32 5.88 21.79
N THR A 157 12.91 7.15 21.78
CA THR A 157 11.75 7.64 22.55
C THR A 157 10.46 6.97 22.08
N ILE A 158 10.25 6.84 20.77
CA ILE A 158 9.06 6.21 20.19
C ILE A 158 8.99 4.72 20.55
N LEU A 159 10.11 4.00 20.47
CA LEU A 159 10.17 2.57 20.76
C LEU A 159 10.06 2.25 22.25
N ALA A 160 10.52 3.15 23.13
CA ALA A 160 10.40 3.00 24.58
C ALA A 160 8.99 3.33 25.11
N LYS A 161 8.19 4.11 24.38
CA LYS A 161 6.84 4.51 24.82
C LYS A 161 5.90 3.30 24.83
N PRO A 162 5.18 3.01 25.93
CA PRO A 162 4.18 1.95 25.97
C PRO A 162 3.06 2.22 24.95
N VAL A 163 2.55 1.14 24.33
CA VAL A 163 1.43 1.23 23.39
C VAL A 163 0.15 1.50 24.18
N GLU A 164 -0.55 2.57 23.79
CA GLU A 164 -1.83 2.92 24.42
C GLU A 164 -2.89 1.86 24.08
N PRO A 165 -3.67 1.38 25.07
CA PRO A 165 -4.72 0.40 24.80
C PRO A 165 -5.74 0.91 23.79
N ILE A 166 -6.21 0.01 22.92
CA ILE A 166 -7.29 0.29 21.97
C ILE A 166 -8.59 0.50 22.75
N LYS A 167 -9.26 1.62 22.50
CA LYS A 167 -10.47 2.04 23.26
C LYS A 167 -11.79 1.62 22.63
N ALA A 168 -11.82 1.50 21.30
CA ALA A 168 -13.03 1.22 20.54
C ALA A 168 -12.75 0.33 19.32
N VAL A 169 -13.79 -0.36 18.84
CA VAL A 169 -13.76 -1.30 17.71
C VAL A 169 -14.59 -0.75 16.55
N GLY A 170 -14.04 -0.86 15.34
CA GLY A 170 -14.74 -0.46 14.13
C GLY A 170 -15.84 -1.45 13.77
N ILE A 171 -17.05 -0.96 13.56
CA ILE A 171 -18.18 -1.69 12.98
C ILE A 171 -18.63 -1.01 11.68
N ALA A 172 -19.34 -1.75 10.86
CA ALA A 172 -19.86 -1.29 9.59
C ALA A 172 -21.31 -1.74 9.43
N PRO A 173 -22.18 -0.94 8.78
CA PRO A 173 -23.51 -1.40 8.44
C PRO A 173 -23.42 -2.61 7.50
N ASN A 174 -24.28 -3.60 7.73
CA ASN A 174 -24.53 -4.62 6.73
C ASN A 174 -25.52 -4.12 5.68
N PHE A 175 -25.71 -4.89 4.61
CA PHE A 175 -26.60 -4.50 3.53
C PHE A 175 -28.05 -4.42 4.01
N GLU A 176 -28.47 -5.38 4.83
CA GLU A 176 -29.84 -5.53 5.31
C GLU A 176 -30.28 -4.31 6.13
N GLN A 177 -29.40 -3.76 6.96
CA GLN A 177 -29.62 -2.52 7.71
C GLN A 177 -29.79 -1.32 6.76
N ILE A 178 -28.98 -1.22 5.71
CA ILE A 178 -29.09 -0.12 4.73
C ILE A 178 -30.39 -0.24 3.93
N GLU A 179 -30.77 -1.47 3.56
CA GLU A 179 -32.01 -1.77 2.86
C GLU A 179 -33.23 -1.43 3.72
N GLU A 180 -33.23 -1.80 5.00
CA GLU A 180 -34.31 -1.45 5.93
C GLU A 180 -34.50 0.07 6.06
N PHE A 181 -33.41 0.83 6.14
CA PHE A 181 -33.47 2.29 6.16
C PHE A 181 -34.04 2.88 4.86
N SER A 182 -33.87 2.21 3.73
CA SER A 182 -34.39 2.69 2.45
C SER A 182 -35.91 2.74 2.39
N PHE A 183 -36.62 1.85 3.11
CA PHE A 183 -38.08 1.84 3.17
C PHE A 183 -38.67 3.03 3.94
N HIS A 184 -37.88 3.65 4.82
CA HIS A 184 -38.32 4.75 5.68
C HIS A 184 -38.19 6.13 5.02
N LEU A 185 -37.65 6.18 3.79
CA LEU A 185 -37.35 7.43 3.09
C LEU A 185 -38.05 7.47 1.73
N ARG A 186 -38.52 8.67 1.35
CA ARG A 186 -39.05 8.92 0.01
C ARG A 186 -37.89 9.11 -0.95
N GLU A 187 -37.61 8.07 -1.74
CA GLU A 187 -36.60 8.06 -2.82
C GLU A 187 -35.19 8.55 -2.41
N PRO A 188 -34.55 7.96 -1.38
CA PRO A 188 -33.24 8.41 -0.95
C PRO A 188 -32.15 8.00 -1.95
N SER A 189 -31.23 8.91 -2.24
CA SER A 189 -29.96 8.52 -2.86
C SER A 189 -29.15 7.63 -1.90
N PHE A 190 -28.27 6.77 -2.42
CA PHE A 190 -27.43 5.93 -1.57
C PHE A 190 -26.48 6.75 -0.68
N LEU A 191 -26.03 7.92 -1.14
CA LEU A 191 -25.27 8.85 -0.30
C LEU A 191 -26.12 9.37 0.86
N SER A 192 -27.36 9.76 0.58
CA SER A 192 -28.30 10.21 1.61
C SER A 192 -28.60 9.11 2.63
N LEU A 193 -28.69 7.85 2.19
CA LEU A 193 -28.81 6.69 3.09
C LEU A 193 -27.60 6.56 4.02
N LEU A 194 -26.39 6.68 3.47
CA LEU A 194 -25.16 6.59 4.28
C LEU A 194 -25.01 7.77 5.24
N ASP A 195 -25.35 9.00 4.81
CA ASP A 195 -25.34 10.19 5.66
C ASP A 195 -26.35 10.07 6.80
N MET A 196 -27.55 9.60 6.49
CA MET A 196 -28.58 9.40 7.49
C MET A 196 -28.23 8.28 8.47
N PHE A 197 -27.72 7.16 7.97
CA PHE A 197 -27.26 6.07 8.81
C PHE A 197 -26.17 6.56 9.77
N ASP A 198 -25.17 7.28 9.27
CA ASP A 198 -24.10 7.88 10.06
C ASP A 198 -24.61 8.88 11.11
N SER A 199 -25.70 9.60 10.81
CA SER A 199 -26.30 10.58 11.72
C SER A 199 -27.23 9.97 12.77
N ILE A 200 -27.95 8.89 12.45
CA ILE A 200 -28.97 8.29 13.34
C ILE A 200 -28.37 7.13 14.15
N CYS A 201 -27.37 6.43 13.62
CA CYS A 201 -26.77 5.29 14.28
C CYS A 201 -26.14 5.72 15.61
N SER A 202 -26.67 5.15 16.70
CA SER A 202 -26.09 5.27 18.03
C SER A 202 -25.31 4.00 18.34
N VAL A 203 -24.03 4.18 18.68
CA VAL A 203 -23.13 3.10 19.07
C VAL A 203 -22.65 3.36 20.49
N SER A 204 -22.39 2.30 21.26
CA SER A 204 -21.80 2.48 22.60
C SER A 204 -20.35 2.94 22.49
N ASP A 205 -19.81 3.49 23.59
CA ASP A 205 -18.47 4.10 23.67
C ASP A 205 -17.31 3.18 23.22
N HIS A 206 -17.56 1.87 23.16
CA HIS A 206 -16.60 0.87 22.71
C HIS A 206 -16.61 0.60 21.21
N PHE A 207 -17.44 1.29 20.42
CA PHE A 207 -17.57 1.08 18.98
C PHE A 207 -17.54 2.40 18.21
N PHE A 208 -17.16 2.33 16.94
CA PHE A 208 -17.24 3.44 15.99
C PHE A 208 -17.50 2.93 14.57
N LEU A 209 -18.05 3.78 13.70
CA LEU A 209 -18.30 3.43 12.29
C LEU A 209 -17.03 3.63 11.45
N CYS A 210 -16.49 2.57 10.82
CA CYS A 210 -15.20 2.63 10.12
C CYS A 210 -15.27 2.64 8.59
N THR A 211 -16.36 2.12 8.00
CA THR A 211 -16.45 1.87 6.54
C THR A 211 -17.20 2.94 5.76
N ILE A 212 -17.96 3.80 6.45
CA ILE A 212 -18.81 4.84 5.85
C ILE A 212 -18.03 5.79 4.94
N PRO A 213 -16.85 6.34 5.32
CA PRO A 213 -16.13 7.26 4.44
C PRO A 213 -15.70 6.64 3.11
N LYS A 214 -15.24 5.37 3.13
CA LYS A 214 -14.86 4.65 1.91
C LYS A 214 -16.09 4.38 1.03
N LEU A 215 -17.21 3.96 1.63
CA LEU A 215 -18.46 3.75 0.91
C LEU A 215 -18.93 5.05 0.25
N LYS A 216 -18.86 6.19 0.95
CA LYS A 216 -19.22 7.51 0.41
C LYS A 216 -18.30 7.92 -0.75
N GLU A 217 -16.98 7.70 -0.65
CA GLU A 217 -16.03 7.96 -1.76
C GLU A 217 -16.44 7.18 -3.02
N MET A 218 -16.74 5.89 -2.88
CA MET A 218 -17.12 5.04 -4.02
C MET A 218 -18.52 5.38 -4.54
N ALA A 219 -19.49 5.59 -3.65
CA ALA A 219 -20.85 5.97 -3.99
C ALA A 219 -20.90 7.29 -4.78
N THR A 220 -20.05 8.26 -4.42
CA THR A 220 -19.92 9.53 -5.13
C THR A 220 -19.51 9.33 -6.59
N ALA A 221 -18.60 8.40 -6.86
CA ALA A 221 -18.12 8.15 -8.22
C ALA A 221 -19.21 7.60 -9.16
N ILE A 222 -20.22 6.91 -8.63
CA ILE A 222 -21.27 6.23 -9.41
C ILE A 222 -22.67 6.78 -9.12
N ASN A 223 -22.77 7.98 -8.52
CA ASN A 223 -24.02 8.57 -8.06
C ASN A 223 -25.08 8.65 -9.17
N ASP A 224 -24.67 9.10 -10.35
CA ASP A 224 -25.57 9.41 -11.47
C ASP A 224 -25.91 8.17 -12.33
N ILE A 225 -25.41 6.98 -11.96
CA ILE A 225 -25.65 5.74 -12.69
C ILE A 225 -26.87 5.04 -12.06
N PRO A 226 -27.92 4.70 -12.82
CA PRO A 226 -29.10 4.04 -12.26
C PRO A 226 -28.78 2.57 -11.95
N LEU A 227 -28.67 2.26 -10.66
CA LEU A 227 -28.35 0.92 -10.13
C LEU A 227 -29.33 0.59 -9.01
N THR A 228 -29.66 -0.70 -8.88
CA THR A 228 -30.38 -1.19 -7.70
C THR A 228 -29.53 -0.98 -6.45
N LEU A 229 -30.20 -0.84 -5.30
CA LEU A 229 -29.52 -0.62 -4.01
C LEU A 229 -28.49 -1.72 -3.72
N LYS A 230 -28.85 -2.98 -3.99
CA LYS A 230 -27.96 -4.14 -3.80
C LYS A 230 -26.71 -4.05 -4.65
N VAL A 231 -26.84 -3.81 -5.95
CA VAL A 231 -25.69 -3.73 -6.87
C VAL A 231 -24.79 -2.57 -6.47
N ARG A 232 -25.36 -1.40 -6.19
CA ARG A 232 -24.61 -0.22 -5.76
C ARG A 232 -23.82 -0.48 -4.48
N HIS A 233 -24.45 -1.06 -3.47
CA HIS A 233 -23.78 -1.43 -2.22
C HIS A 233 -22.62 -2.39 -2.49
N THR A 234 -22.85 -3.47 -3.24
CA THR A 234 -21.82 -4.46 -3.57
C THR A 234 -20.62 -3.82 -4.28
N LEU A 235 -20.86 -2.96 -5.28
CA LEU A 235 -19.81 -2.21 -5.97
C LEU A 235 -19.02 -1.31 -5.01
N CYS A 236 -19.70 -0.59 -4.11
CA CYS A 236 -19.04 0.28 -3.12
C CYS A 236 -18.24 -0.49 -2.05
N THR A 237 -18.55 -1.77 -1.81
CA THR A 237 -17.78 -2.64 -0.91
C THR A 237 -16.59 -3.32 -1.58
N SER A 238 -16.44 -3.18 -2.91
CA SER A 238 -15.42 -3.89 -3.67
C SER A 238 -13.98 -3.50 -3.26
N PRO A 239 -12.98 -4.39 -3.47
CA PRO A 239 -11.61 -4.22 -2.97
C PRO A 239 -10.76 -3.24 -3.80
N ILE A 240 -11.37 -2.23 -4.41
CA ILE A 240 -10.66 -1.14 -5.11
C ILE A 240 -10.50 0.09 -4.22
N THR A 241 -9.46 0.88 -4.48
CA THR A 241 -9.20 2.14 -3.79
C THR A 241 -9.01 3.24 -4.83
N LEU A 242 -9.94 4.20 -4.88
CA LEU A 242 -9.97 5.20 -5.95
C LEU A 242 -8.94 6.31 -5.75
N LYS A 243 -8.72 6.85 -4.54
CA LYS A 243 -7.58 7.74 -4.14
C LYS A 243 -7.09 8.70 -5.25
N GLN A 244 -8.00 9.47 -5.86
CA GLN A 244 -7.70 10.44 -6.93
C GLN A 244 -6.99 9.85 -8.18
N ASN A 245 -6.95 8.53 -8.32
CA ASN A 245 -6.42 7.85 -9.49
C ASN A 245 -7.50 7.84 -10.58
N LYS A 246 -7.34 8.71 -11.58
CA LYS A 246 -8.30 8.87 -12.68
C LYS A 246 -8.60 7.55 -13.39
N PHE A 247 -7.57 6.72 -13.62
CA PHE A 247 -7.73 5.42 -14.29
C PHE A 247 -8.65 4.48 -13.50
N LEU A 248 -8.43 4.36 -12.18
CA LEU A 248 -9.26 3.49 -11.33
C LEU A 248 -10.69 4.01 -11.19
N VAL A 249 -10.87 5.33 -11.12
CA VAL A 249 -12.20 5.96 -11.10
C VAL A 249 -12.95 5.67 -12.40
N GLU A 250 -12.31 5.86 -13.55
CA GLU A 250 -12.91 5.61 -14.85
C GLU A 250 -13.28 4.14 -15.05
N ALA A 251 -12.36 3.22 -14.71
CA ALA A 251 -12.64 1.77 -14.74
C ALA A 251 -13.82 1.40 -13.84
N PHE A 252 -13.87 1.92 -12.61
CA PHE A 252 -14.97 1.67 -11.67
C PHE A 252 -16.31 2.19 -12.19
N VAL A 253 -16.33 3.39 -12.79
CA VAL A 253 -17.52 4.00 -13.42
C VAL A 253 -17.99 3.16 -14.62
N ASN A 254 -17.06 2.71 -15.47
CA ASN A 254 -17.39 1.89 -16.63
C ASN A 254 -17.96 0.52 -16.25
N ILE A 255 -17.41 -0.12 -15.21
CA ILE A 255 -17.97 -1.34 -14.61
C ILE A 255 -19.42 -1.07 -14.14
N ALA A 256 -19.63 0.00 -13.37
CA ALA A 256 -20.95 0.36 -12.87
C ALA A 256 -21.96 0.64 -14.00
N ARG A 257 -21.54 1.28 -15.10
CA ARG A 257 -22.39 1.51 -16.29
C ARG A 257 -22.81 0.20 -16.97
N ARG A 258 -21.90 -0.78 -17.09
CA ARG A 258 -22.23 -2.11 -17.65
C ARG A 258 -23.26 -2.85 -16.79
N PHE A 259 -23.11 -2.79 -15.46
CA PHE A 259 -24.12 -3.31 -14.54
C PHE A 259 -25.49 -2.63 -14.72
N SER A 260 -25.50 -1.31 -14.91
CA SER A 260 -26.72 -0.54 -15.14
C SER A 260 -27.43 -0.89 -16.45
N SER A 261 -26.66 -1.15 -17.52
CA SER A 261 -27.20 -1.56 -18.81
C SER A 261 -27.56 -3.04 -18.91
N GLY A 262 -27.27 -3.84 -17.87
CA GLY A 262 -27.50 -5.29 -17.88
C GLY A 262 -26.64 -6.05 -18.90
N GLN A 263 -25.54 -5.44 -19.35
CA GLN A 263 -24.64 -6.06 -20.33
C GLN A 263 -23.53 -6.82 -19.59
N PRO A 264 -23.26 -8.09 -19.96
CA PRO A 264 -22.15 -8.85 -19.39
C PRO A 264 -20.82 -8.13 -19.55
N LEU A 265 -19.99 -8.20 -18.51
CA LEU A 265 -18.61 -7.74 -18.52
C LEU A 265 -17.76 -8.93 -18.97
N THR A 266 -17.61 -9.11 -20.29
CA THR A 266 -16.73 -10.15 -20.84
C THR A 266 -15.25 -9.78 -20.66
N ALA A 267 -14.37 -10.77 -20.74
CA ALA A 267 -12.92 -10.56 -20.70
C ALA A 267 -12.45 -9.62 -21.81
N ASP A 268 -12.97 -9.78 -23.04
CA ASP A 268 -12.66 -8.89 -24.17
C ASP A 268 -12.99 -7.44 -23.86
N TRP A 269 -14.17 -7.17 -23.28
CA TRP A 269 -14.56 -5.82 -22.91
C TRP A 269 -13.69 -5.27 -21.76
N LEU A 270 -13.41 -6.10 -20.75
CA LEU A 270 -12.55 -5.72 -19.63
C LEU A 270 -11.16 -5.32 -20.12
N PHE A 271 -10.57 -6.13 -20.99
CA PHE A 271 -9.26 -5.93 -21.57
C PHE A 271 -9.24 -4.69 -22.49
N GLU A 272 -10.24 -4.48 -23.33
CA GLU A 272 -10.36 -3.25 -24.11
C GLU A 272 -10.45 -2.00 -23.21
N MET A 273 -11.31 -2.04 -22.19
CA MET A 273 -11.52 -0.93 -21.26
C MET A 273 -10.24 -0.54 -20.51
N VAL A 274 -9.48 -1.51 -20.01
CA VAL A 274 -8.26 -1.23 -19.26
C VAL A 274 -7.07 -0.87 -20.16
N GLY A 275 -7.24 -0.90 -21.49
CA GLY A 275 -6.16 -0.70 -22.45
C GLY A 275 -5.15 -1.84 -22.42
N TRP A 276 -5.64 -3.08 -22.37
CA TRP A 276 -4.84 -4.29 -22.24
C TRP A 276 -3.72 -4.35 -23.27
N ASN A 277 -2.50 -4.32 -22.76
CA ASN A 277 -1.30 -4.39 -23.58
C ASN A 277 -0.16 -5.00 -22.75
N PRO A 278 -0.24 -6.30 -22.39
CA PRO A 278 0.79 -6.98 -21.61
C PRO A 278 2.05 -7.07 -22.45
N ARG A 279 2.94 -6.09 -22.27
CA ARG A 279 4.27 -6.04 -22.88
C ARG A 279 5.31 -6.01 -21.78
N SER A 280 6.55 -6.30 -22.15
CA SER A 280 7.68 -6.12 -21.26
C SER A 280 7.72 -4.70 -20.71
N VAL A 281 7.94 -4.59 -19.40
CA VAL A 281 8.05 -3.31 -18.70
C VAL A 281 9.37 -2.66 -19.11
N ASN A 282 9.31 -1.57 -19.87
CA ASN A 282 10.48 -0.84 -20.36
C ASN A 282 10.63 0.54 -19.69
N SER A 283 9.58 1.02 -19.03
CA SER A 283 9.55 2.30 -18.31
C SER A 283 8.82 2.19 -16.97
N LEU A 284 8.99 3.21 -16.11
CA LEU A 284 8.18 3.36 -14.90
C LEU A 284 6.70 3.64 -15.20
N GLU A 285 6.39 4.15 -16.40
CA GLU A 285 5.02 4.39 -16.84
C GLU A 285 4.31 3.06 -17.14
N ASP A 286 5.00 2.14 -17.81
CA ASP A 286 4.50 0.77 -18.05
C ASP A 286 4.21 0.06 -16.72
N LEU A 287 5.15 0.12 -15.77
CA LEU A 287 4.98 -0.46 -14.43
C LEU A 287 3.78 0.16 -13.70
N ALA A 288 3.65 1.49 -13.75
CA ALA A 288 2.54 2.18 -13.11
C ALA A 288 1.19 1.84 -13.76
N HIS A 289 1.16 1.65 -15.08
CA HIS A 289 -0.04 1.20 -15.78
C HIS A 289 -0.45 -0.21 -15.36
N LEU A 290 0.47 -1.18 -15.37
CA LEU A 290 0.19 -2.55 -14.90
C LEU A 290 -0.28 -2.59 -13.44
N GLU A 291 0.34 -1.79 -12.56
CA GLU A 291 -0.11 -1.64 -11.16
C GLU A 291 -1.52 -1.05 -11.02
N ASN A 292 -2.01 -0.30 -12.02
CA ASN A 292 -3.37 0.20 -12.06
C ASN A 292 -4.35 -0.80 -12.66
N VAL A 293 -3.93 -1.60 -13.65
CA VAL A 293 -4.77 -2.63 -14.26
C VAL A 293 -5.03 -3.78 -13.26
N TYR A 294 -4.00 -4.21 -12.53
CA TYR A 294 -4.09 -5.31 -11.56
C TYR A 294 -5.29 -5.22 -10.59
N PRO A 295 -5.51 -4.13 -9.83
CA PRO A 295 -6.65 -4.03 -8.91
C PRO A 295 -8.01 -4.00 -9.63
N VAL A 296 -8.07 -3.62 -10.92
CA VAL A 296 -9.31 -3.70 -11.71
C VAL A 296 -9.66 -5.15 -11.99
N LEU A 297 -8.67 -5.99 -12.36
CA LEU A 297 -8.89 -7.43 -12.54
C LEU A 297 -9.27 -8.11 -11.23
N GLU A 298 -8.60 -7.77 -10.12
CA GLU A 298 -8.98 -8.31 -8.80
C GLU A 298 -10.40 -7.90 -8.39
N THR A 299 -10.84 -6.71 -8.79
CA THR A 299 -12.22 -6.25 -8.57
C THR A 299 -13.20 -7.05 -9.43
N TYR A 300 -12.86 -7.35 -10.68
CA TYR A 300 -13.63 -8.25 -11.54
C TYR A 300 -13.79 -9.63 -10.91
N LEU A 301 -12.68 -10.26 -10.51
CA LEU A 301 -12.69 -11.59 -9.87
C LEU A 301 -13.47 -11.60 -8.55
N TRP A 302 -13.43 -10.49 -7.79
CA TRP A 302 -14.22 -10.38 -6.58
C TRP A 302 -15.73 -10.28 -6.88
N LEU A 303 -16.10 -9.55 -7.94
CA LEU A 303 -17.48 -9.36 -8.38
C LEU A 303 -18.07 -10.60 -9.06
N SER A 304 -17.27 -11.40 -9.78
CA SER A 304 -17.75 -12.64 -10.43
C SER A 304 -18.27 -13.65 -9.42
N LEU A 305 -17.68 -13.69 -8.23
CA LEU A 305 -18.17 -14.50 -7.10
C LEU A 305 -19.56 -14.07 -6.58
N ARG A 306 -20.02 -12.84 -6.89
CA ARG A 306 -21.35 -12.32 -6.49
C ARG A 306 -22.34 -12.30 -7.65
N TYR A 307 -21.86 -12.08 -8.88
CA TYR A 307 -22.67 -11.92 -10.08
C TYR A 307 -22.08 -12.74 -11.24
N PRO A 308 -22.09 -14.08 -11.17
CA PRO A 308 -21.47 -14.93 -12.19
C PRO A 308 -22.08 -14.72 -13.59
N ASP A 309 -23.39 -14.48 -13.69
CA ASP A 309 -24.06 -14.24 -14.97
C ASP A 309 -23.62 -12.92 -15.64
N MET A 310 -23.23 -11.92 -14.84
CA MET A 310 -22.75 -10.63 -15.33
C MET A 310 -21.25 -10.62 -15.61
N LEU A 311 -20.49 -11.57 -15.05
CA LEU A 311 -19.02 -11.67 -15.17
C LEU A 311 -18.63 -13.12 -15.48
N PRO A 312 -18.92 -13.60 -16.70
CA PRO A 312 -18.82 -15.01 -17.04
C PRO A 312 -17.37 -15.51 -17.16
N ASP A 313 -16.40 -14.63 -17.42
CA ASP A 313 -15.06 -15.01 -17.88
C ASP A 313 -14.02 -15.01 -16.75
N GLU A 314 -14.37 -15.56 -15.58
CA GLU A 314 -13.51 -15.58 -14.38
C GLU A 314 -12.13 -16.18 -14.66
N GLU A 315 -12.07 -17.34 -15.33
CA GLU A 315 -10.80 -18.04 -15.60
C GLU A 315 -9.86 -17.22 -16.49
N ILE A 316 -10.40 -16.62 -17.56
CA ILE A 316 -9.62 -15.80 -18.50
C ILE A 316 -9.05 -14.57 -17.78
N VAL A 317 -9.86 -13.91 -16.93
CA VAL A 317 -9.42 -12.74 -16.18
C VAL A 317 -8.40 -13.11 -15.10
N ARG A 318 -8.52 -14.30 -14.50
CA ARG A 318 -7.56 -14.84 -13.53
C ARG A 318 -6.20 -15.08 -14.17
N ASP A 319 -6.18 -15.67 -15.35
CA ASP A 319 -4.94 -15.86 -16.12
C ASP A 319 -4.30 -14.51 -16.49
N GLY A 320 -5.10 -13.53 -16.89
CA GLY A 320 -4.62 -12.15 -17.09
C GLY A 320 -4.04 -11.52 -15.81
N SER A 321 -4.65 -11.74 -14.65
CA SER A 321 -4.11 -11.25 -13.36
C SER A 321 -2.74 -11.87 -13.05
N ILE A 322 -2.57 -13.16 -13.31
CA ILE A 322 -1.30 -13.88 -13.17
C ILE A 322 -0.26 -13.34 -14.16
N GLU A 323 -0.64 -13.07 -15.41
CA GLU A 323 0.25 -12.49 -16.42
C GLU A 323 0.75 -11.11 -15.99
N ILE A 324 -0.14 -10.23 -15.51
CA ILE A 324 0.24 -8.91 -15.01
C ILE A 324 1.17 -9.00 -13.80
N ASP A 325 0.91 -9.90 -12.85
CA ASP A 325 1.79 -10.11 -11.69
C ASP A 325 3.21 -10.51 -12.16
N ASN A 326 3.30 -11.44 -13.12
CA ASN A 326 4.57 -11.86 -13.71
C ASN A 326 5.30 -10.71 -14.42
N LEU A 327 4.60 -9.88 -15.20
CA LEU A 327 5.19 -8.73 -15.87
C LEU A 327 5.68 -7.66 -14.88
N ILE A 328 4.91 -7.39 -13.83
CA ILE A 328 5.33 -6.49 -12.75
C ILE A 328 6.58 -7.04 -12.07
N ARG A 329 6.62 -8.34 -11.77
CA ARG A 329 7.80 -9.02 -11.21
C ARG A 329 9.03 -8.85 -12.10
N GLU A 330 8.91 -9.08 -13.40
CA GLU A 330 10.02 -8.91 -14.36
C GLU A 330 10.48 -7.45 -14.45
N GLY A 331 9.55 -6.50 -14.40
CA GLY A 331 9.85 -5.07 -14.32
C GLY A 331 10.59 -4.71 -13.04
N MET A 332 10.18 -5.27 -11.90
CA MET A 332 10.84 -5.06 -10.60
C MET A 332 12.26 -5.64 -10.56
N ASP A 333 12.48 -6.76 -11.22
CA ASP A 333 13.81 -7.37 -11.36
C ASP A 333 14.77 -6.50 -12.19
N ASN A 334 14.22 -5.77 -13.15
CA ASN A 334 14.96 -4.85 -14.01
C ASN A 334 14.78 -3.37 -13.61
N VAL A 335 14.37 -3.07 -12.37
CA VAL A 335 14.12 -1.69 -11.91
C VAL A 335 15.31 -0.77 -12.14
N SER A 336 16.54 -1.28 -12.14
CA SER A 336 17.76 -0.54 -12.48
C SER A 336 17.72 0.08 -13.88
N LYS A 337 17.15 -0.61 -14.86
CA LYS A 337 17.00 -0.15 -16.25
C LYS A 337 15.83 0.81 -16.42
N LEU A 338 14.79 0.68 -15.58
CA LEU A 338 13.59 1.52 -15.62
C LEU A 338 13.82 2.92 -15.04
N LEU A 339 14.80 3.07 -14.14
CA LEU A 339 15.09 4.33 -13.48
C LEU A 339 15.91 5.25 -14.41
N PRO A 340 15.32 6.33 -14.96
CA PRO A 340 16.01 7.15 -15.93
C PRO A 340 17.24 7.81 -15.32
N ASP A 341 18.28 7.96 -16.14
CA ASP A 341 19.42 8.75 -15.76
C ASP A 341 19.05 10.24 -15.70
N VAL A 342 18.72 10.73 -14.50
CA VAL A 342 18.73 12.18 -14.22
C VAL A 342 20.12 12.70 -14.58
N LYS A 343 20.22 13.28 -15.78
CA LYS A 343 21.25 14.25 -16.13
C LYS A 343 21.25 15.28 -15.01
N GLN A 344 22.41 15.53 -14.40
CA GLN A 344 22.61 16.67 -13.51
C GLN A 344 22.36 17.96 -14.31
N GLY A 345 21.11 18.39 -14.38
CA GLY A 345 20.67 19.51 -15.18
C GLY A 345 19.79 20.44 -14.37
N SER A 346 20.39 21.22 -13.48
CA SER A 346 19.86 22.55 -13.08
C SER A 346 20.67 23.31 -12.01
N SER A 347 21.87 22.89 -11.59
CA SER A 347 22.70 23.73 -10.70
C SER A 347 23.66 24.69 -11.42
N LYS A 348 23.88 24.54 -12.74
CA LYS A 348 24.75 25.44 -13.53
C LYS A 348 24.03 26.62 -14.21
N LYS A 349 22.70 26.61 -14.33
CA LYS A 349 21.94 27.76 -14.89
C LYS A 349 21.63 28.86 -13.85
N ARG A 350 21.74 28.56 -12.55
CA ARG A 350 21.49 29.54 -11.49
C ARG A 350 22.72 30.39 -11.10
N SER A 351 23.94 29.92 -11.42
CA SER A 351 25.17 30.71 -11.22
C SER A 351 25.45 31.69 -12.36
N LYS A 352 25.10 31.38 -13.62
CA LYS A 352 25.24 32.34 -14.74
C LYS A 352 24.28 33.52 -14.65
N ARG A 353 23.02 33.30 -14.24
CA ARG A 353 22.05 34.41 -14.10
C ARG A 353 22.36 35.37 -12.95
N LYS A 354 23.06 34.94 -11.89
CA LYS A 354 23.53 35.83 -10.81
C LYS A 354 24.81 36.60 -11.16
N ALA A 355 25.62 36.12 -12.11
CA ALA A 355 26.81 36.82 -12.58
C ALA A 355 26.49 37.93 -13.60
N GLU A 356 25.42 37.77 -14.40
CA GLU A 356 24.99 38.78 -15.37
C GLU A 356 24.18 39.92 -14.76
N THR A 357 23.47 39.69 -13.64
CA THR A 357 22.75 40.78 -12.92
C THR A 357 23.65 41.67 -12.08
N ALA A 358 24.85 41.22 -11.72
CA ALA A 358 25.83 42.01 -10.96
C ALA A 358 26.76 42.88 -11.83
N ARG A 359 26.68 42.79 -13.16
CA ARG A 359 27.48 43.60 -14.10
C ARG A 359 26.69 44.72 -14.81
N GLY A 360 25.40 44.85 -14.53
CA GLY A 360 24.52 45.88 -15.11
C GLY A 360 24.06 46.97 -14.13
N SER A 361 24.70 47.06 -12.96
CA SER A 361 24.43 48.08 -11.95
C SER A 361 25.76 48.60 -11.36
N GLY A 362 26.57 49.20 -12.24
CA GLY A 362 27.78 49.92 -11.93
C GLY A 362 27.87 51.15 -12.82
#